data_AF-A0A520HR39-F1
#
_entry.id   AF-A0A520HR39-F1
#
_cell.length_a   1.000
_cell.length_b   1.000
_cell.length_c   1.000
_cell.angle_alpha   90.00
_cell.angle_beta   90.00
_cell.angle_gamma   90.00
#
_symmetry.space_group_name_H-M   'P 1'
#
loop_
_entity.id
_entity.type
_entity.pdbx_description
1 polymer ?
#
loop_
_entity_poly.entity_id
_entity_poly.type
_entity_poly.pdbx_seq_one_letter_code
_entity_poly.pdbx_strand_id
1 'polypeptide(L)'
;MTPAEILDRLFPDGHDVTTEGDLLFGRARFGGGVVHVIAATGGAPIGIDQAIRLSAAVLAIARSDDAAPILFLVDTASQRMSRRDELLGLNEYLAHLAKSLLLAEARGHRTVGLLYGGSAAGAFIATALACGTLVALPGAHPEVMD
;
A
#
# COMPACT_ATOMS: atom_id res chain seq x y z
N MET A 1 -14.17 -6.79 -5.98
CA MET A 1 -13.53 -7.92 -5.27
C MET A 1 -13.03 -7.37 -3.95
N THR A 2 -13.28 -8.05 -2.84
CA THR A 2 -12.86 -7.57 -1.52
C THR A 2 -11.38 -7.89 -1.27
N PRO A 3 -10.69 -7.17 -0.36
CA PRO A 3 -9.33 -7.52 0.04
C PRO A 3 -9.19 -8.97 0.51
N ALA A 4 -10.15 -9.47 1.28
CA ALA A 4 -10.15 -10.85 1.77
C ALA A 4 -10.18 -11.86 0.62
N GLU A 5 -11.08 -11.68 -0.36
CA GLU A 5 -11.15 -12.53 -1.54
C GLU A 5 -9.85 -12.51 -2.36
N ILE A 6 -9.20 -11.35 -2.47
CA ILE A 6 -7.92 -11.22 -3.16
C ILE A 6 -6.83 -11.99 -2.42
N LEU A 7 -6.72 -11.78 -1.10
CA LEU A 7 -5.71 -12.44 -0.26
C LEU A 7 -5.88 -13.96 -0.27
N ASP A 8 -7.10 -14.46 -0.10
CA ASP A 8 -7.39 -15.90 -0.09
C ASP A 8 -7.03 -16.57 -1.43
N ARG A 9 -7.22 -15.86 -2.55
CA ARG A 9 -6.88 -16.39 -3.88
C ARG A 9 -5.41 -16.30 -4.22
N LEU A 10 -4.72 -15.24 -3.78
CA LEU A 10 -3.28 -15.09 -3.98
C LEU A 10 -2.47 -16.02 -3.07
N PHE A 11 -2.99 -16.30 -1.88
CA PHE A 11 -2.27 -17.01 -0.82
C PHE A 11 -3.09 -18.22 -0.30
N PRO A 12 -3.24 -19.27 -1.13
CA PRO A 12 -3.99 -20.48 -0.73
C PRO A 12 -3.36 -21.21 0.46
N ASP A 13 -2.07 -20.99 0.72
CA ASP A 13 -1.34 -21.52 1.89
C ASP A 13 -1.59 -20.69 3.17
N GLY A 14 -2.44 -19.67 3.09
CA GLY A 14 -2.87 -18.84 4.20
C GLY A 14 -2.13 -17.50 4.33
N HIS A 15 -2.77 -16.61 5.07
CA HIS A 15 -2.26 -15.29 5.45
C HIS A 15 -2.65 -14.95 6.89
N ASP A 16 -1.84 -14.14 7.53
CA ASP A 16 -2.06 -13.52 8.84
C ASP A 16 -2.03 -12.01 8.63
N VAL A 17 -3.14 -11.50 8.11
CA VAL A 17 -3.34 -10.08 7.80
C VAL A 17 -4.48 -9.54 8.66
N THR A 18 -4.20 -8.45 9.37
CA THR A 18 -5.16 -7.78 10.24
C THR A 18 -5.60 -6.46 9.63
N THR A 19 -6.83 -6.06 9.95
CA THR A 19 -7.42 -4.79 9.51
C THR A 19 -7.34 -3.76 10.63
N GLU A 20 -6.87 -2.56 10.29
CA GLU A 20 -6.84 -1.39 11.16
C GLU A 20 -7.56 -0.22 10.46
N GLY A 21 -8.89 -0.18 10.59
CA GLY A 21 -9.71 0.82 9.89
C GLY A 21 -9.70 0.58 8.38
N ASP A 22 -9.18 1.55 7.62
CA ASP A 22 -9.03 1.51 6.17
C ASP A 22 -7.70 0.88 5.69
N LEU A 23 -6.86 0.45 6.62
CA LEU A 23 -5.55 -0.14 6.35
C LEU A 23 -5.53 -1.64 6.68
N LEU A 24 -4.68 -2.40 5.99
CA LEU A 24 -4.34 -3.76 6.40
C LEU A 24 -2.83 -3.95 6.51
N PHE A 25 -2.42 -4.80 7.43
CA PHE A 25 -1.01 -5.14 7.68
C PHE A 25 -0.87 -6.62 8.00
N GLY A 26 0.22 -7.24 7.55
CA GLY A 26 0.53 -8.61 7.97
C GLY A 26 1.44 -9.33 7.02
N ARG A 27 1.31 -10.66 7.00
CA ARG A 27 2.15 -11.54 6.20
C ARG A 27 1.32 -12.64 5.56
N ALA A 28 1.76 -13.09 4.39
CA ALA A 28 1.18 -14.22 3.69
C ALA A 28 2.25 -15.22 3.26
N ARG A 29 1.84 -16.46 2.96
CA ARG A 29 2.72 -17.50 2.43
C ARG A 29 2.56 -17.64 0.93
N PHE A 30 3.67 -17.66 0.20
CA PHE A 30 3.67 -17.87 -1.25
C PHE A 30 4.97 -18.52 -1.72
N GLY A 31 4.88 -19.57 -2.54
CA GLY A 31 6.06 -20.20 -3.15
C GLY A 31 7.11 -20.71 -2.15
N GLY A 32 6.68 -21.14 -0.96
CA GLY A 32 7.56 -21.57 0.13
C GLY A 32 8.19 -20.43 0.95
N GLY A 33 7.96 -19.18 0.59
CA GLY A 33 8.43 -17.99 1.30
C GLY A 33 7.32 -17.18 1.97
N VAL A 34 7.72 -16.03 2.52
CA VAL A 34 6.82 -15.03 3.12
C VAL A 34 6.68 -13.85 2.16
N VAL A 35 5.50 -13.23 2.16
CA VAL A 35 5.22 -11.94 1.53
C VAL A 35 4.68 -11.02 2.62
N HIS A 36 5.26 -9.83 2.78
CA HIS A 36 4.67 -8.80 3.64
C HIS A 36 3.50 -8.16 2.91
N VAL A 37 2.38 -7.97 3.59
CA VAL A 37 1.16 -7.40 3.03
C VAL A 37 0.87 -6.07 3.72
N ILE A 38 0.70 -5.03 2.91
CA ILE A 38 0.25 -3.70 3.34
C ILE A 38 -0.91 -3.30 2.43
N ALA A 39 -1.90 -2.59 2.96
CA ALA A 39 -3.01 -2.13 2.15
C ALA A 39 -3.55 -0.76 2.56
N ALA A 40 -4.03 -0.02 1.58
CA ALA A 40 -4.95 1.11 1.74
C ALA A 40 -6.22 0.80 0.93
N THR A 41 -7.37 0.70 1.60
CA THR A 41 -8.55 0.00 1.04
C THR A 41 -9.86 0.73 1.28
N GLY A 42 -10.92 0.23 0.62
CA GLY A 42 -12.30 0.64 0.88
C GLY A 42 -12.63 2.00 0.26
N GLY A 43 -11.88 2.43 -0.74
CA GLY A 43 -11.99 3.75 -1.34
C GLY A 43 -11.68 4.89 -0.37
N ALA A 44 -11.10 4.61 0.80
CA ALA A 44 -10.82 5.64 1.79
C ALA A 44 -9.70 6.58 1.32
N PRO A 45 -9.79 7.90 1.61
CA PRO A 45 -8.74 8.82 1.24
C PRO A 45 -7.54 8.73 2.18
N ILE A 46 -6.33 8.76 1.62
CA ILE A 46 -5.08 8.76 2.42
C ILE A 46 -4.85 10.16 2.99
N GLY A 47 -5.01 10.30 4.30
CA GLY A 47 -4.60 11.47 5.07
C GLY A 47 -3.24 11.30 5.76
N ILE A 48 -2.84 12.27 6.57
CA ILE A 48 -1.55 12.24 7.27
C ILE A 48 -1.41 11.03 8.21
N ASP A 49 -2.51 10.65 8.87
CA ASP A 49 -2.51 9.56 9.85
C ASP A 49 -2.35 8.19 9.16
N GLN A 50 -2.98 8.02 7.98
CA GLN A 50 -2.80 6.86 7.12
C GLN A 50 -1.36 6.80 6.58
N ALA A 51 -0.90 7.90 5.98
CA ALA A 51 0.40 7.96 5.32
C ALA A 51 1.56 7.63 6.27
N ILE A 52 1.51 8.14 7.52
CA ILE A 52 2.59 7.86 8.49
C ILE A 52 2.56 6.43 9.01
N ARG A 53 1.37 5.82 9.18
CA ARG A 53 1.24 4.41 9.58
C ARG A 53 1.75 3.48 8.50
N LEU A 54 1.36 3.73 7.25
CA LEU A 54 1.86 2.99 6.08
C LEU A 54 3.39 3.12 5.98
N SER A 55 3.93 4.34 6.14
CA SER A 55 5.37 4.57 6.11
C SER A 55 6.09 3.80 7.22
N ALA A 56 5.56 3.82 8.44
CA ALA A 56 6.13 3.09 9.57
C ALA A 56 6.18 1.58 9.33
N ALA A 57 5.11 1.00 8.75
CA ALA A 57 5.06 -0.42 8.39
C ALA A 57 6.10 -0.77 7.32
N VAL A 58 6.17 0.03 6.24
CA VAL A 58 7.17 -0.17 5.17
C VAL A 58 8.59 -0.06 5.73
N LEU A 59 8.88 0.93 6.57
CA LEU A 59 10.19 1.09 7.18
C LEU A 59 10.53 -0.03 8.18
N ALA A 60 9.54 -0.61 8.85
CA ALA A 60 9.76 -1.76 9.71
C ALA A 60 10.17 -2.99 8.89
N ILE A 61 9.52 -3.22 7.75
CA ILE A 61 9.90 -4.28 6.81
C ILE A 61 11.28 -3.99 6.21
N ALA A 62 11.53 -2.77 5.76
CA ALA A 62 12.83 -2.40 5.20
C ALA A 62 14.00 -2.55 6.18
N ARG A 63 13.75 -2.72 7.49
CA ARG A 63 14.79 -3.01 8.49
C ARG A 63 14.95 -4.50 8.77
N SER A 64 14.09 -5.37 8.25
CA SER A 64 14.22 -6.81 8.43
C SER A 64 15.26 -7.38 7.47
N ASP A 65 15.90 -8.47 7.88
CA ASP A 65 16.92 -9.15 7.08
C ASP A 65 16.33 -10.31 6.25
N ASP A 66 15.00 -10.36 6.08
CA ASP A 66 14.31 -11.46 5.39
C ASP A 66 14.25 -11.30 3.87
N ALA A 67 14.49 -10.09 3.35
CA ALA A 67 14.37 -9.72 1.93
C ALA A 67 13.02 -10.13 1.28
N ALA A 68 11.99 -10.41 2.09
CA ALA A 68 10.68 -10.83 1.60
C ALA A 68 10.00 -9.68 0.86
N PRO A 69 9.29 -9.96 -0.25
CA PRO A 69 8.63 -8.92 -1.02
C PRO A 69 7.48 -8.27 -0.24
N ILE A 70 7.13 -7.05 -0.65
CA ILE A 70 5.98 -6.30 -0.16
C ILE A 70 4.90 -6.30 -1.24
N LEU A 71 3.73 -6.85 -0.92
CA LEU A 71 2.51 -6.64 -1.69
C LEU A 71 1.74 -5.46 -1.08
N PHE A 72 1.54 -4.41 -1.88
CA PHE A 72 0.76 -3.23 -1.52
C PHE A 72 -0.59 -3.26 -2.23
N LEU A 73 -1.66 -3.58 -1.53
CA LEU A 73 -3.04 -3.52 -2.07
C LEU A 73 -3.55 -2.09 -2.07
N VAL A 74 -4.06 -1.61 -3.21
CA VAL A 74 -4.50 -0.22 -3.38
C VAL A 74 -5.94 -0.14 -3.88
N ASP A 75 -6.76 0.53 -3.09
CA ASP A 75 -8.12 0.98 -3.41
C ASP A 75 -8.48 2.21 -2.54
N THR A 76 -8.32 3.39 -3.11
CA THR A 76 -8.40 4.68 -2.42
C THR A 76 -9.07 5.72 -3.32
N ALA A 77 -9.94 6.59 -2.81
CA ALA A 77 -10.52 7.65 -3.65
C ALA A 77 -9.48 8.68 -4.10
N SER A 78 -8.66 9.21 -3.18
CA SER A 78 -7.60 10.21 -3.46
C SER A 78 -6.78 10.47 -2.18
N GLN A 79 -5.91 11.49 -2.17
CA GLN A 79 -5.42 12.06 -0.91
C GLN A 79 -6.54 12.82 -0.17
N ARG A 80 -6.45 12.89 1.16
CA ARG A 80 -7.43 13.63 1.97
C ARG A 80 -7.24 15.14 1.83
N MET A 81 -8.08 15.78 1.02
CA MET A 81 -8.07 17.24 0.81
C MET A 81 -8.74 18.00 1.96
N SER A 82 -8.17 17.93 3.16
CA SER A 82 -8.69 18.62 4.34
C SER A 82 -7.74 19.72 4.81
N ARG A 83 -8.29 20.83 5.32
CA ARG A 83 -7.48 21.94 5.88
C ARG A 83 -6.49 21.46 6.93
N ARG A 84 -6.89 20.51 7.79
CA ARG A 84 -6.01 19.93 8.82
C ARG A 84 -4.78 19.31 8.19
N ASP A 85 -4.99 18.39 7.26
CA ASP A 85 -3.93 17.59 6.68
C ASP A 85 -3.01 18.44 5.81
N GLU A 86 -3.55 19.41 5.07
CA GLU A 86 -2.74 20.38 4.30
C GLU A 86 -1.88 21.26 5.22
N LEU A 87 -2.43 21.79 6.32
CA LEU A 87 -1.66 22.59 7.29
C LEU A 87 -0.56 21.79 8.00
N LEU A 88 -0.74 20.48 8.12
CA LEU A 88 0.24 19.56 8.70
C LEU A 88 1.21 18.99 7.65
N GLY A 89 1.12 19.44 6.39
CA GLY A 89 2.04 19.08 5.32
C GLY A 89 1.76 17.70 4.72
N LEU A 90 0.50 17.40 4.37
CA LEU A 90 0.10 16.14 3.74
C LEU A 90 1.01 15.73 2.57
N ASN A 91 1.45 16.69 1.76
CA ASN A 91 2.39 16.44 0.67
C ASN A 91 3.70 15.79 1.14
N GLU A 92 4.24 16.20 2.29
CA GLU A 92 5.47 15.62 2.85
C GLU A 92 5.22 14.22 3.42
N TYR A 93 4.05 13.98 4.01
CA TYR A 93 3.67 12.66 4.49
C TYR A 93 3.52 11.65 3.34
N LEU A 94 2.89 12.07 2.23
CA LEU A 94 2.79 11.25 1.01
C LEU A 94 4.16 11.04 0.37
N ALA A 95 5.00 12.06 0.30
CA ALA A 95 6.38 11.93 -0.19
C ALA A 95 7.20 10.99 0.69
N HIS A 96 6.99 11.01 2.01
CA HIS A 96 7.67 10.10 2.94
C HIS A 96 7.25 8.65 2.73
N LEU A 97 5.96 8.38 2.49
CA LEU A 97 5.48 7.05 2.13
C LEU A 97 6.13 6.54 0.84
N ALA A 98 6.13 7.36 -0.21
CA ALA A 98 6.76 7.01 -1.48
C ALA A 98 8.26 6.69 -1.30
N LYS A 99 9.00 7.56 -0.59
CA LYS A 99 10.42 7.35 -0.28
C LYS A 99 10.67 6.10 0.55
N SER A 100 9.75 5.75 1.46
CA SER A 100 9.85 4.54 2.27
C SER A 100 9.74 3.28 1.41
N LEU A 101 8.84 3.27 0.42
CA LEU A 101 8.72 2.16 -0.53
C LEU A 101 9.96 2.03 -1.41
N LEU A 102 10.44 3.14 -1.96
CA LEU A 102 11.69 3.17 -2.73
C LEU A 102 12.90 2.70 -1.90
N LEU A 103 12.94 3.04 -0.60
CA LEU A 103 13.98 2.57 0.31
C LEU A 103 13.88 1.07 0.57
N ALA A 104 12.68 0.53 0.76
CA ALA A 104 12.48 -0.91 0.94
C ALA A 104 12.99 -1.69 -0.28
N GLU A 105 12.72 -1.18 -1.48
CA GLU A 105 13.21 -1.76 -2.72
C GLU A 105 14.72 -1.67 -2.87
N ALA A 106 15.31 -0.51 -2.55
CA ALA A 106 16.76 -0.34 -2.51
C ALA A 106 17.45 -1.26 -1.48
N ARG A 107 16.71 -1.74 -0.48
CA ARG A 107 17.18 -2.73 0.51
C ARG A 107 16.92 -4.19 0.13
N GLY A 108 16.34 -4.43 -1.05
CA GLY A 108 16.13 -5.78 -1.59
C GLY A 108 14.72 -6.33 -1.39
N HIS A 109 13.82 -5.61 -0.74
CA HIS A 109 12.41 -6.00 -0.68
C HIS A 109 11.71 -5.57 -1.97
N ARG A 110 11.48 -6.51 -2.89
CA ARG A 110 10.70 -6.22 -4.09
C ARG A 110 9.31 -5.70 -3.71
N THR A 111 8.92 -4.55 -4.24
CA THR A 111 7.59 -3.98 -3.98
C THR A 111 6.66 -4.20 -5.17
N VAL A 112 5.44 -4.63 -4.90
CA VAL A 112 4.39 -4.87 -5.90
C VAL A 112 3.12 -4.15 -5.47
N GLY A 113 2.74 -3.09 -6.18
CA GLY A 113 1.43 -2.47 -6.06
C GLY A 113 0.39 -3.29 -6.81
N LEU A 114 -0.70 -3.65 -6.14
CA LEU A 114 -1.87 -4.28 -6.74
C LEU A 114 -3.06 -3.33 -6.65
N LEU A 115 -3.38 -2.68 -7.78
CA LEU A 115 -4.56 -1.85 -7.92
C LEU A 115 -5.77 -2.75 -8.22
N TYR A 116 -6.74 -2.78 -7.31
CA TYR A 116 -7.94 -3.61 -7.47
C TYR A 116 -9.26 -2.81 -7.43
N GLY A 117 -9.17 -1.50 -7.19
CA GLY A 117 -10.28 -0.56 -7.20
C GLY A 117 -9.85 0.79 -7.77
N GLY A 118 -10.28 1.86 -7.12
CA GLY A 118 -9.93 3.23 -7.51
C GLY A 118 -8.59 3.67 -6.93
N SER A 119 -7.87 4.57 -7.61
CA SER A 119 -6.77 5.32 -7.00
C SER A 119 -6.47 6.57 -7.80
N ALA A 120 -6.42 7.72 -7.13
CA ALA A 120 -6.18 8.99 -7.79
C ALA A 120 -5.06 9.83 -7.17
N ALA A 121 -4.53 10.74 -8.01
CA ALA A 121 -3.68 11.86 -7.63
C ALA A 121 -2.50 11.49 -6.69
N GLY A 122 -2.34 12.22 -5.59
CA GLY A 122 -1.20 12.10 -4.69
C GLY A 122 -1.16 10.76 -3.94
N ALA A 123 -2.32 10.20 -3.61
CA ALA A 123 -2.40 8.88 -2.98
C ALA A 123 -1.92 7.78 -3.93
N PHE A 124 -2.31 7.85 -5.21
CA PHE A 124 -1.85 6.90 -6.23
C PHE A 124 -0.35 6.97 -6.47
N ILE A 125 0.20 8.20 -6.53
CA ILE A 125 1.65 8.43 -6.65
C ILE A 125 2.40 7.85 -5.46
N ALA A 126 1.91 8.10 -4.24
CA ALA A 126 2.60 7.72 -3.01
C ALA A 126 2.54 6.22 -2.68
N THR A 127 1.64 5.48 -3.33
CA THR A 127 1.41 4.05 -3.08
C THR A 127 1.77 3.22 -4.32
N ALA A 128 0.82 3.03 -5.22
CA ALA A 128 0.92 2.15 -6.38
C ALA A 128 2.08 2.51 -7.31
N LEU A 129 2.25 3.80 -7.66
CA LEU A 129 3.33 4.23 -8.57
C LEU A 129 4.70 4.32 -7.89
N ALA A 130 4.75 4.32 -6.56
CA ALA A 130 6.00 4.25 -5.80
C ALA A 130 6.52 2.81 -5.66
N CYS A 131 5.70 1.80 -6.00
CA CYS A 131 6.14 0.41 -6.05
C CYS A 131 6.89 0.12 -7.36
N GLY A 132 7.94 -0.70 -7.32
CA GLY A 132 8.73 -1.06 -8.50
C GLY A 132 8.00 -1.92 -9.52
N THR A 133 6.90 -2.57 -9.14
CA THR A 133 5.96 -3.19 -10.08
C THR A 133 4.54 -2.77 -9.73
N LEU A 134 3.76 -2.34 -10.72
CA LEU A 134 2.34 -2.12 -10.59
C LEU A 134 1.56 -3.12 -11.44
N VAL A 135 0.61 -3.81 -10.82
CA VAL A 135 -0.35 -4.71 -11.47
C VAL A 135 -1.75 -4.19 -11.19
N ALA A 136 -2.62 -4.22 -12.21
CA ALA A 136 -4.01 -3.84 -12.08
C ALA A 136 -4.92 -5.05 -12.35
N LEU A 137 -5.94 -5.26 -11.51
CA LEU A 137 -6.99 -6.24 -11.77
C LEU A 137 -8.02 -5.66 -12.75
N PRO A 138 -8.74 -6.52 -13.51
CA PRO A 138 -9.87 -6.05 -14.32
C PRO A 138 -10.87 -5.24 -13.48
N GLY A 139 -11.21 -4.03 -13.93
CA GLY A 139 -12.09 -3.10 -13.22
C GLY A 139 -11.38 -2.04 -12.36
N ALA A 140 -10.05 -2.13 -12.23
CA ALA A 140 -9.25 -1.03 -11.70
C ALA A 140 -9.39 0.23 -12.56
N HIS A 141 -9.52 1.38 -11.92
CA HIS A 141 -9.72 2.68 -12.57
C HIS A 141 -8.81 3.74 -11.92
N PRO A 142 -7.54 3.84 -12.34
CA PRO A 142 -6.65 4.89 -11.88
C PRO A 142 -6.98 6.21 -12.58
N GLU A 143 -6.99 7.31 -11.83
CA GLU A 143 -7.39 8.63 -12.32
C GLU A 143 -6.39 9.72 -11.89
N VAL A 144 -6.30 10.80 -12.67
CA VAL A 144 -5.46 11.95 -12.28
C VAL A 144 -6.24 12.85 -11.34
N MET A 145 -7.48 13.18 -11.73
CA MET A 145 -8.49 13.89 -10.96
C MET A 145 -9.85 13.43 -11.50
N ASP A 146 -10.85 13.39 -10.63
CA ASP A 146 -12.27 13.35 -11.01
C ASP A 146 -12.70 14.68 -11.65
#